data_AF-W7UP26-F1
#
_entry.id   AF-W7UP26-F1
#
_cell.length_a   1.000
_cell.length_b   1.000
_cell.length_c   1.000
_cell.angle_alpha   90.00
_cell.angle_beta   90.00
_cell.angle_gamma   90.00
#
_symmetry.space_group_name_H-M   'P 1'
#
loop_
_entity.id
_entity.type
_entity.pdbx_description
1 polymer ?
#
loop_
_entity_poly.entity_id
_entity_poly.type
_entity_poly.pdbx_seq_one_letter_code
_entity_poly.pdbx_strand_id
1 'polypeptide(L)'
;MSNMTGKKKAPFRKLISSITAALTATVMLTGNVPTADAAVDPGHTLSVKAHVQNLGWMEQDISYPPVFDLRTGKLIEGEVERDVEAGTTGRALRLESLEIGIGSIPKEMGGIMVNAHVSHIGWQGYKTAPCGSTVTVGTTGRGLAIEAIQIKLYGKIAELFSIQYKVHSAYIGWGSVCRDGQTAGTVGEGRRAEAIRIRMVPRKK
;
A
#
# COMPACT_ATOMS: atom_id res chain seq x y z
N MET A 1 -26.48 6.78 60.76
CA MET A 1 -25.11 7.13 60.33
C MET A 1 -24.35 5.81 60.17
N SER A 2 -23.64 5.49 59.09
CA SER A 2 -23.54 6.17 57.78
C SER A 2 -23.14 5.18 56.66
N ASN A 3 -23.22 5.64 55.41
CA ASN A 3 -22.65 5.06 54.16
C ASN A 3 -21.08 5.01 54.22
N MET A 4 -20.27 4.42 53.32
CA MET A 4 -20.34 3.54 52.12
C MET A 4 -18.87 3.07 51.83
N THR A 5 -18.46 2.19 50.89
CA THR A 5 -19.08 1.31 49.85
C THR A 5 -18.12 0.12 49.62
N GLY A 6 -18.59 -1.02 49.10
CA GLY A 6 -17.71 -2.12 48.62
C GLY A 6 -17.50 -2.14 47.10
N LYS A 7 -16.26 -2.28 46.61
CA LYS A 7 -15.94 -2.44 45.17
C LYS A 7 -15.70 -3.90 44.80
N LYS A 8 -16.70 -4.56 44.18
CA LYS A 8 -16.52 -5.85 43.50
C LYS A 8 -15.74 -5.64 42.19
N LYS A 9 -14.75 -6.50 41.90
CA LYS A 9 -14.15 -6.60 40.55
C LYS A 9 -15.08 -7.38 39.62
N ALA A 10 -15.27 -6.92 38.39
CA ALA A 10 -16.03 -7.62 37.36
C ALA A 10 -15.11 -8.50 36.49
N PRO A 11 -15.53 -9.72 36.09
CA PRO A 11 -14.78 -10.54 35.16
C PRO A 11 -15.04 -10.11 33.70
N PHE A 12 -13.99 -10.08 32.88
CA PHE A 12 -14.11 -9.87 31.43
C PHE A 12 -14.80 -11.07 30.76
N ARG A 13 -15.87 -10.82 30.00
CA ARG A 13 -16.47 -11.83 29.11
C ARG A 13 -15.68 -11.87 27.79
N LYS A 14 -15.13 -13.04 27.43
CA LYS A 14 -14.81 -13.34 26.03
C LYS A 14 -16.12 -13.69 25.31
N LEU A 15 -16.37 -13.11 24.16
CA LEU A 15 -17.48 -13.50 23.29
C LEU A 15 -16.98 -14.62 22.35
N ILE A 16 -17.78 -15.68 22.20
CA ILE A 16 -17.52 -16.77 21.27
C ILE A 16 -18.46 -16.59 20.08
N SER A 17 -17.92 -16.68 18.86
CA SER A 17 -18.71 -16.91 17.65
C SER A 17 -18.25 -18.22 17.02
N SER A 18 -19.13 -19.21 17.00
CA SER A 18 -18.87 -20.52 16.40
C SER A 18 -19.54 -20.56 15.03
N ILE A 19 -18.77 -20.79 13.97
CA ILE A 19 -19.31 -21.04 12.63
C ILE A 19 -19.07 -22.51 12.30
N THR A 20 -20.13 -23.29 12.35
CA THR A 20 -20.15 -24.69 11.94
C THR A 20 -20.14 -24.75 10.41
N ALA A 21 -19.19 -25.49 9.82
CA ALA A 21 -19.16 -25.76 8.39
C ALA A 21 -19.13 -27.27 8.14
N ALA A 22 -20.27 -27.82 7.71
CA ALA A 22 -20.38 -29.18 7.21
C ALA A 22 -21.17 -29.13 5.90
N LEU A 23 -20.51 -29.48 4.78
CA LEU A 23 -21.19 -29.59 3.49
C LEU A 23 -20.49 -30.63 2.60
N THR A 24 -20.97 -31.86 2.64
CA THR A 24 -20.71 -32.87 1.61
C THR A 24 -21.77 -32.76 0.53
N ALA A 25 -21.38 -32.32 -0.67
CA ALA A 25 -22.26 -32.23 -1.83
C ALA A 25 -21.53 -32.69 -3.10
N THR A 26 -21.72 -33.97 -3.46
CA THR A 26 -21.25 -34.51 -4.75
C THR A 26 -22.32 -34.26 -5.81
N VAL A 27 -22.00 -33.50 -6.85
CA VAL A 27 -22.87 -33.30 -8.03
C VAL A 27 -22.04 -33.53 -9.29
N MET A 28 -22.60 -34.27 -10.24
CA MET A 28 -21.95 -34.66 -11.50
C MET A 28 -21.90 -33.49 -12.50
N LEU A 29 -20.94 -33.53 -13.44
CA LEU A 29 -20.91 -32.60 -14.57
C LEU A 29 -22.06 -32.87 -15.55
N THR A 30 -22.76 -31.82 -15.97
CA THR A 30 -23.22 -31.61 -17.36
C THR A 30 -23.70 -30.17 -17.53
N GLY A 31 -23.58 -29.61 -18.75
CA GLY A 31 -24.15 -28.31 -19.11
C GLY A 31 -23.21 -27.11 -18.92
N ASN A 32 -22.89 -26.43 -20.04
CA ASN A 32 -22.09 -25.21 -20.04
C ASN A 32 -23.00 -23.97 -20.04
N VAL A 33 -23.12 -23.27 -18.92
CA VAL A 33 -23.94 -22.06 -18.80
C VAL A 33 -23.05 -20.81 -18.86
N PRO A 34 -23.15 -19.96 -19.90
CA PRO A 34 -22.42 -18.69 -19.97
C PRO A 34 -23.16 -17.62 -19.14
N THR A 35 -23.08 -17.69 -17.82
CA THR A 35 -23.66 -16.67 -16.94
C THR A 35 -22.87 -15.37 -17.05
N ALA A 36 -23.52 -14.31 -17.51
CA ALA A 36 -22.94 -12.98 -17.64
C ALA A 36 -22.83 -12.26 -16.27
N ASP A 37 -21.99 -12.80 -15.39
CA ASP A 37 -21.56 -12.15 -14.14
C ASP A 37 -20.07 -12.43 -13.84
N ALA A 38 -19.29 -12.66 -14.90
CA ALA A 38 -17.84 -12.52 -14.85
C ALA A 38 -17.50 -11.05 -14.66
N ALA A 39 -17.42 -10.61 -13.40
CA ALA A 39 -17.10 -9.24 -13.01
C ALA A 39 -15.88 -8.74 -13.79
N VAL A 40 -16.04 -7.58 -14.44
CA VAL A 40 -14.99 -6.93 -15.25
C VAL A 40 -13.73 -6.76 -14.40
N ASP A 41 -12.62 -7.38 -14.80
CA ASP A 41 -11.32 -7.25 -14.09
C ASP A 41 -10.99 -5.75 -13.94
N PRO A 42 -11.03 -5.19 -12.71
CA PRO A 42 -11.07 -3.75 -12.51
C PRO A 42 -9.66 -3.17 -12.57
N GLY A 43 -9.12 -3.11 -13.79
CA GLY A 43 -8.05 -2.21 -14.24
C GLY A 43 -6.88 -1.94 -13.28
N HIS A 44 -5.79 -2.69 -13.45
CA HIS A 44 -4.41 -2.22 -13.19
C HIS A 44 -4.07 -1.67 -11.77
N THR A 45 -4.73 -2.15 -10.70
CA THR A 45 -4.60 -1.64 -9.30
C THR A 45 -3.20 -1.23 -8.82
N LEU A 46 -3.10 -0.07 -8.15
CA LEU A 46 -1.92 0.33 -7.35
C LEU A 46 -2.19 0.04 -5.87
N SER A 47 -1.24 -0.60 -5.18
CA SER A 47 -1.38 -0.96 -3.76
C SER A 47 -0.19 -0.56 -2.90
N VAL A 48 -0.46 -0.20 -1.64
CA VAL A 48 0.57 -0.08 -0.60
C VAL A 48 0.06 -0.51 0.77
N LYS A 49 0.93 -1.15 1.56
CA LYS A 49 0.77 -1.43 2.99
C LYS A 49 1.94 -0.82 3.77
N ALA A 50 1.71 -0.48 5.02
CA ALA A 50 2.74 -0.01 5.95
C ALA A 50 2.86 -0.92 7.17
N HIS A 51 4.09 -1.26 7.55
CA HIS A 51 4.38 -1.72 8.91
C HIS A 51 4.68 -0.50 9.78
N VAL A 52 3.77 -0.19 10.71
CA VAL A 52 3.86 0.98 11.59
C VAL A 52 4.23 0.54 13.00
N GLN A 53 5.11 1.32 13.63
CA GLN A 53 5.51 1.13 15.03
C GLN A 53 4.29 0.88 15.94
N ASN A 54 4.36 -0.20 16.72
CA ASN A 54 3.36 -0.63 17.71
C ASN A 54 1.96 -0.95 17.16
N LEU A 55 1.73 -0.85 15.84
CA LEU A 55 0.47 -1.24 15.17
C LEU A 55 0.65 -2.49 14.30
N GLY A 56 1.86 -2.78 13.84
CA GLY A 56 2.13 -3.88 12.92
C GLY A 56 1.83 -3.50 11.46
N TRP A 57 1.53 -4.50 10.63
CA TRP A 57 1.06 -4.26 9.27
C TRP A 57 -0.37 -3.71 9.29
N MET A 58 -0.55 -2.50 8.79
CA MET A 58 -1.85 -1.90 8.54
C MET A 58 -2.48 -2.49 7.26
N GLU A 59 -3.80 -2.31 7.12
CA GLU A 59 -4.55 -2.75 5.95
C GLU A 59 -4.00 -2.14 4.64
N GLN A 60 -4.27 -2.84 3.54
CA GLN A 60 -3.86 -2.42 2.21
C GLN A 60 -4.82 -1.36 1.68
N ASP A 61 -4.34 -0.13 1.53
CA ASP A 61 -5.04 0.85 0.69
C ASP A 61 -4.79 0.50 -0.79
N ILE A 62 -5.84 0.67 -1.60
CA ILE A 62 -5.89 0.27 -3.00
C ILE A 62 -6.63 1.36 -3.77
N SER A 63 -5.88 2.13 -4.56
CA SER A 63 -6.50 2.83 -5.68
C SER A 63 -6.43 1.93 -6.89
N TYR A 64 -7.59 1.58 -7.42
CA TYR A 64 -7.71 1.43 -8.87
C TYR A 64 -7.11 2.70 -9.50
N PRO A 65 -6.14 2.62 -10.41
CA PRO A 65 -5.85 3.77 -11.24
C PRO A 65 -7.13 4.18 -11.97
N PRO A 66 -7.32 5.48 -12.27
CA PRO A 66 -8.38 5.90 -13.19
C PRO A 66 -8.21 5.11 -14.50
N VAL A 67 -9.26 4.39 -14.92
CA VAL A 67 -9.10 3.26 -15.84
C VAL A 67 -8.44 3.71 -17.15
N PHE A 68 -7.23 3.21 -17.41
CA PHE A 68 -6.42 3.64 -18.55
C PHE A 68 -6.58 2.69 -19.75
N ASP A 69 -6.74 3.25 -20.95
CA ASP A 69 -6.52 2.49 -22.18
C ASP A 69 -5.02 2.29 -22.40
N LEU A 70 -4.54 1.05 -22.21
CA LEU A 70 -3.14 0.66 -22.45
C LEU A 70 -2.64 0.92 -23.89
N ARG A 71 -3.54 1.12 -24.87
CA ARG A 71 -3.17 1.41 -26.26
C ARG A 71 -2.88 2.89 -26.50
N THR A 72 -3.59 3.80 -25.84
CA THR A 72 -3.45 5.25 -26.04
C THR A 72 -2.84 6.01 -24.86
N GLY A 73 -2.71 5.38 -23.68
CA GLY A 73 -2.21 6.02 -22.46
C GLY A 73 -3.15 7.08 -21.87
N LYS A 74 -4.41 7.12 -22.32
CA LYS A 74 -5.42 8.07 -21.87
C LYS A 74 -6.22 7.53 -20.69
N LEU A 75 -6.63 8.46 -19.82
CA LEU A 75 -7.74 8.29 -18.88
C LEU A 75 -9.02 7.95 -19.67
N ILE A 76 -9.82 7.01 -19.16
CA ILE A 76 -11.24 6.94 -19.51
C ILE A 76 -11.97 8.15 -18.90
N GLU A 77 -12.97 8.65 -19.62
CA GLU A 77 -13.66 9.90 -19.29
C GLU A 77 -14.48 9.78 -18.00
N GLY A 78 -14.40 10.80 -17.14
CA GLY A 78 -15.07 10.85 -15.83
C GLY A 78 -14.23 10.34 -14.65
N GLU A 79 -13.11 9.65 -14.89
CA GLU A 79 -12.26 9.10 -13.83
C GLU A 79 -11.29 10.13 -13.20
N VAL A 80 -10.91 9.89 -11.94
CA VAL A 80 -10.15 10.84 -11.10
C VAL A 80 -8.84 10.24 -10.58
N GLU A 81 -7.72 10.95 -10.75
CA GLU A 81 -6.45 10.58 -10.11
C GLU A 81 -6.56 10.61 -8.57
N ARG A 82 -6.41 9.46 -7.90
CA ARG A 82 -6.40 9.36 -6.43
C ARG A 82 -5.01 8.99 -5.90
N ASP A 83 -4.67 9.54 -4.73
CA ASP A 83 -3.54 9.08 -3.91
C ASP A 83 -3.96 7.81 -3.14
N VAL A 84 -3.08 6.80 -3.10
CA VAL A 84 -3.11 5.72 -2.10
C VAL A 84 -2.31 6.18 -0.89
N GLU A 85 -2.84 6.14 0.33
CA GLU A 85 -2.13 6.49 1.58
C GLU A 85 -1.84 5.25 2.43
N ALA A 86 -0.62 5.14 2.95
CA ALA A 86 -0.28 4.13 3.95
C ALA A 86 0.55 4.72 5.11
N GLY A 87 0.25 4.26 6.33
CA GLY A 87 0.88 4.73 7.55
C GLY A 87 -0.06 5.53 8.44
N THR A 88 0.49 6.49 9.19
CA THR A 88 -0.28 7.38 10.07
C THR A 88 0.23 8.81 10.02
N THR A 89 -0.56 9.73 9.45
CA THR A 89 -0.27 11.17 9.49
C THR A 89 -0.32 11.71 10.93
N GLY A 90 0.77 12.33 11.41
CA GLY A 90 0.80 13.13 12.64
C GLY A 90 0.72 12.38 13.98
N ARG A 91 0.72 11.04 13.98
CA ARG A 91 0.55 10.23 15.21
C ARG A 91 1.85 9.91 15.96
N ALA A 92 2.97 10.51 15.57
CA ALA A 92 4.31 10.26 16.11
C ALA A 92 4.87 8.83 15.94
N LEU A 93 4.19 7.97 15.17
CA LEU A 93 4.61 6.60 14.88
C LEU A 93 5.43 6.55 13.58
N ARG A 94 6.56 5.83 13.58
CA ARG A 94 7.35 5.61 12.36
C ARG A 94 6.74 4.55 11.44
N LEU A 95 6.92 4.73 10.14
CA LEU A 95 7.02 3.64 9.17
C LEU A 95 8.31 2.87 9.45
N GLU A 96 8.23 1.54 9.59
CA GLU A 96 9.42 0.67 9.61
C GLU A 96 9.60 -0.07 8.28
N SER A 97 8.51 -0.47 7.64
CA SER A 97 8.50 -1.22 6.37
C SER A 97 7.33 -0.75 5.49
N LEU A 98 7.50 -0.86 4.17
CA LEU A 98 6.45 -0.66 3.16
C LEU A 98 6.43 -1.86 2.22
N GLU A 99 5.23 -2.32 1.89
CA GLU A 99 4.98 -3.27 0.80
C GLU A 99 4.20 -2.53 -0.30
N ILE A 100 4.68 -2.53 -1.54
CA ILE A 100 4.08 -1.77 -2.65
C ILE A 100 3.98 -2.71 -3.87
N GLY A 101 2.88 -2.65 -4.63
CA GLY A 101 2.73 -3.42 -5.87
C GLY A 101 1.84 -2.75 -6.91
N ILE A 102 1.81 -3.35 -8.09
CA ILE A 102 0.93 -2.97 -9.19
C ILE A 102 0.24 -4.25 -9.70
N GLY A 103 -1.04 -4.42 -9.40
CA GLY A 103 -1.88 -5.56 -9.80
C GLY A 103 -2.52 -5.37 -11.18
N SER A 104 -3.21 -6.41 -11.66
CA SER A 104 -3.97 -6.43 -12.94
C SER A 104 -3.26 -5.80 -14.15
N ILE A 105 -1.92 -5.88 -14.25
CA ILE A 105 -1.14 -5.63 -15.47
C ILE A 105 -0.24 -6.85 -15.71
N PRO A 106 -0.08 -7.36 -16.95
CA PRO A 106 0.87 -8.44 -17.23
C PRO A 106 2.32 -8.09 -16.82
N LYS A 107 3.01 -9.03 -16.18
CA LYS A 107 4.41 -8.89 -15.71
C LYS A 107 5.39 -8.51 -16.82
N GLU A 108 5.07 -8.88 -18.06
CA GLU A 108 5.81 -8.58 -19.29
C GLU A 108 5.82 -7.08 -19.61
N MET A 109 4.86 -6.31 -19.09
CA MET A 109 4.82 -4.85 -19.25
C MET A 109 5.83 -4.11 -18.35
N GLY A 110 6.52 -4.82 -17.45
CA GLY A 110 7.48 -4.27 -16.49
C GLY A 110 6.94 -4.27 -15.06
N GLY A 111 7.18 -3.19 -14.31
CA GLY A 111 6.76 -3.12 -12.91
C GLY A 111 7.35 -1.95 -12.14
N ILE A 112 7.52 -2.13 -10.84
CA ILE A 112 7.91 -1.11 -9.88
C ILE A 112 9.27 -1.42 -9.24
N MET A 113 10.09 -0.38 -9.05
CA MET A 113 11.32 -0.41 -8.28
C MET A 113 11.21 0.56 -7.10
N VAL A 114 11.52 0.07 -5.90
CA VAL A 114 11.43 0.85 -4.65
C VAL A 114 12.76 0.77 -3.90
N ASN A 115 13.26 1.91 -3.44
CA ASN A 115 14.45 2.04 -2.59
C ASN A 115 14.07 2.82 -1.33
N ALA A 116 14.59 2.41 -0.18
CA ALA A 116 14.30 3.03 1.12
C ALA A 116 15.58 3.41 1.85
N HIS A 117 15.61 4.63 2.39
CA HIS A 117 16.60 5.06 3.38
C HIS A 117 16.09 4.68 4.75
N VAL A 118 16.80 3.79 5.44
CA VAL A 118 16.44 3.33 6.78
C VAL A 118 17.47 3.86 7.78
N SER A 119 16.99 4.43 8.88
CA SER A 119 17.85 5.00 9.92
C SER A 119 18.85 3.96 10.44
N HIS A 120 20.11 4.37 10.60
CA HIS A 120 21.27 3.53 10.92
C HIS A 120 21.63 2.40 9.91
N ILE A 121 20.97 2.32 8.75
CA ILE A 121 21.31 1.39 7.65
C ILE A 121 21.72 2.14 6.38
N GLY A 122 21.11 3.29 6.11
CA GLY A 122 21.26 4.01 4.84
C GLY A 122 20.28 3.53 3.77
N TRP A 123 20.62 3.76 2.49
CA TRP A 123 19.84 3.26 1.35
C TRP A 123 19.99 1.75 1.20
N GLN A 124 18.86 1.02 1.19
CA GLN A 124 18.85 -0.44 1.00
C GLN A 124 19.16 -0.90 -0.44
N GLY A 125 19.18 0.02 -1.40
CA GLY A 125 19.20 -0.28 -2.83
C GLY A 125 17.79 -0.49 -3.38
N TYR A 126 17.65 -0.37 -4.71
CA TYR A 126 16.38 -0.63 -5.38
C TYR A 126 16.06 -2.12 -5.35
N LYS A 127 14.96 -2.48 -4.68
CA LYS A 127 14.27 -3.76 -4.84
C LYS A 127 13.21 -3.62 -5.93
N THR A 128 12.87 -4.72 -6.60
CA THR A 128 12.02 -4.72 -7.79
C THR A 128 10.89 -5.73 -7.66
N ALA A 129 9.68 -5.36 -8.10
CA ALA A 129 8.56 -6.27 -8.35
C ALA A 129 8.01 -6.06 -9.77
N PRO A 130 7.82 -7.12 -10.58
CA PRO A 130 7.01 -7.03 -11.78
C PRO A 130 5.54 -6.78 -11.44
N CYS A 131 4.78 -6.30 -12.42
CA CYS A 131 3.32 -6.24 -12.30
C CYS A 131 2.72 -7.63 -11.98
N GLY A 132 1.64 -7.65 -11.21
CA GLY A 132 1.08 -8.86 -10.60
C GLY A 132 1.78 -9.30 -9.30
N SER A 133 2.72 -8.51 -8.77
CA SER A 133 3.41 -8.80 -7.50
C SER A 133 3.70 -7.55 -6.66
N THR A 134 4.14 -7.76 -5.41
CA THR A 134 4.53 -6.69 -4.47
C THR A 134 6.02 -6.78 -4.11
N VAL A 135 6.60 -5.66 -3.67
CA VAL A 135 7.98 -5.55 -3.18
C VAL A 135 8.00 -4.91 -1.78
N THR A 136 8.75 -5.50 -0.85
CA THR A 136 8.86 -5.05 0.54
C THR A 136 10.20 -4.35 0.82
N VAL A 137 10.16 -3.07 1.21
CA VAL A 137 11.34 -2.25 1.59
C VAL A 137 11.26 -1.82 3.05
N GLY A 138 12.40 -1.45 3.64
CA GLY A 138 12.49 -1.13 5.07
C GLY A 138 12.85 -2.35 5.91
N THR A 139 12.42 -2.38 7.17
CA THR A 139 12.63 -3.48 8.12
C THR A 139 11.40 -3.69 9.00
N THR A 140 10.94 -4.92 9.16
CA THR A 140 9.79 -5.24 10.03
C THR A 140 10.25 -5.49 11.46
N GLY A 141 9.69 -4.78 12.45
CA GLY A 141 9.85 -5.08 13.88
C GLY A 141 11.25 -4.81 14.47
N ARG A 142 12.16 -4.19 13.70
CA ARG A 142 13.56 -3.94 14.12
C ARG A 142 13.77 -2.63 14.88
N GLY A 143 12.73 -1.83 15.08
CA GLY A 143 12.83 -0.53 15.76
C GLY A 143 13.34 0.62 14.88
N LEU A 144 13.73 0.34 13.64
CA LEU A 144 14.33 1.31 12.72
C LEU A 144 13.27 1.99 11.86
N ALA A 145 13.42 3.30 11.66
CA ALA A 145 12.52 4.08 10.83
C ALA A 145 12.98 4.10 9.37
N ILE A 146 12.03 4.07 8.43
CA ILE A 146 12.22 4.66 7.11
C ILE A 146 12.30 6.19 7.30
N GLU A 147 13.23 6.85 6.63
CA GLU A 147 13.39 8.32 6.64
C GLU A 147 13.07 8.92 5.25
N ALA A 148 13.45 8.21 4.18
CA ALA A 148 13.18 8.60 2.80
C ALA A 148 12.88 7.40 1.89
N ILE A 149 12.18 7.67 0.79
CA ILE A 149 11.76 6.70 -0.22
C ILE A 149 12.08 7.22 -1.63
N GLN A 150 12.46 6.33 -2.54
CA GLN A 150 12.46 6.54 -3.98
C GLN A 150 11.62 5.45 -4.64
N ILE A 151 10.76 5.83 -5.59
CA ILE A 151 9.91 4.91 -6.35
C ILE A 151 10.01 5.25 -7.83
N LYS A 152 10.23 4.26 -8.68
CA LYS A 152 10.20 4.42 -10.14
C LYS A 152 9.58 3.21 -10.81
N LEU A 153 9.00 3.43 -11.97
CA LEU A 153 8.52 2.35 -12.84
C LEU A 153 9.68 1.84 -13.73
N TYR A 154 9.57 0.61 -14.23
CA TYR A 154 10.46 0.04 -15.24
C TYR A 154 9.66 -0.72 -16.32
N GLY A 155 10.30 -0.96 -17.46
CA GLY A 155 9.66 -1.59 -18.62
C GLY A 155 8.63 -0.67 -19.28
N LYS A 156 7.77 -1.25 -20.10
CA LYS A 156 6.80 -0.52 -20.94
C LYS A 156 5.81 0.35 -20.14
N ILE A 157 5.46 -0.02 -18.90
CA ILE A 157 4.62 0.86 -18.06
C ILE A 157 5.31 2.19 -17.70
N ALA A 158 6.65 2.26 -17.71
CA ALA A 158 7.40 3.50 -17.50
C ALA A 158 7.44 4.41 -18.74
N GLU A 159 7.02 3.93 -19.90
CA GLU A 159 6.80 4.77 -21.10
C GLU A 159 5.41 5.42 -21.07
N LEU A 160 4.43 4.71 -20.48
CA LEU A 160 3.02 5.11 -20.41
C LEU A 160 2.68 5.95 -19.18
N PHE A 161 3.36 5.71 -18.04
CA PHE A 161 3.04 6.30 -16.75
C PHE A 161 4.26 6.90 -16.04
N SER A 162 3.99 7.87 -15.19
CA SER A 162 4.89 8.34 -14.14
C SER A 162 4.28 7.99 -12.78
N ILE A 163 5.12 7.60 -11.83
CA ILE A 163 4.72 7.42 -10.43
C ILE A 163 5.07 8.67 -9.64
N GLN A 164 4.07 9.22 -8.94
CA GLN A 164 4.20 10.38 -8.06
C GLN A 164 3.98 9.95 -6.61
N TYR A 165 4.74 10.52 -5.69
CA TYR A 165 4.69 10.17 -4.28
C TYR A 165 5.22 11.29 -3.39
N LYS A 166 4.78 11.30 -2.14
CA LYS A 166 5.27 12.20 -1.09
C LYS A 166 5.25 11.49 0.26
N VAL A 167 6.10 11.93 1.18
CA VAL A 167 6.24 11.38 2.52
C VAL A 167 5.77 12.41 3.54
N HIS A 168 5.09 11.95 4.60
CA HIS A 168 4.86 12.72 5.81
C HIS A 168 6.04 12.50 6.76
N SER A 169 7.02 13.41 6.75
CA SER A 169 8.17 13.36 7.65
C SER A 169 7.85 14.02 8.99
N ALA A 170 8.23 13.38 10.08
CA ALA A 170 8.01 13.88 11.43
C ALA A 170 8.57 15.30 11.63
N TYR A 171 7.79 16.15 12.30
CA TYR A 171 8.08 17.57 12.57
C TYR A 171 8.22 18.47 11.32
N ILE A 172 8.06 17.93 10.10
CA ILE A 172 7.96 18.68 8.84
C ILE A 172 6.51 18.68 8.32
N GLY A 173 5.83 17.53 8.40
CA GLY A 173 4.56 17.29 7.73
C GLY A 173 4.74 16.65 6.35
N TRP A 174 3.76 16.84 5.47
CA TRP A 174 3.82 16.36 4.08
C TRP A 174 4.83 17.16 3.25
N GLY A 175 5.84 16.45 2.73
CA GLY A 175 6.78 17.02 1.75
C GLY A 175 6.14 17.31 0.38
N SER A 176 6.94 17.90 -0.50
CA SER A 176 6.59 18.10 -1.92
C SER A 176 6.37 16.77 -2.64
N VAL A 177 5.64 16.82 -3.77
CA VAL A 177 5.43 15.64 -4.62
C VAL A 177 6.69 15.37 -5.44
N CYS A 178 7.30 14.22 -5.19
CA CYS A 178 8.39 13.64 -5.96
C CYS A 178 7.85 12.75 -7.08
N ARG A 179 8.68 12.48 -8.10
CA ARG A 179 8.35 11.64 -9.25
C ARG A 179 9.53 10.75 -9.67
N ASP A 180 9.22 9.56 -10.18
CA ASP A 180 10.11 8.69 -10.98
C ASP A 180 11.57 8.57 -10.48
N GLY A 181 11.76 8.24 -9.20
CA GLY A 181 13.06 7.96 -8.59
C GLY A 181 13.67 9.10 -7.77
N GLN A 182 13.03 10.28 -7.74
CA GLN A 182 13.40 11.38 -6.84
C GLN A 182 13.25 10.98 -5.36
N THR A 183 14.08 11.55 -4.48
CA THR A 183 14.02 11.29 -3.04
C THR A 183 12.85 12.05 -2.39
N ALA A 184 11.88 11.31 -1.84
CA ALA A 184 10.81 11.85 -0.98
C ALA A 184 11.13 11.56 0.49
N GLY A 185 10.88 12.52 1.38
CA GLY A 185 11.29 12.44 2.78
C GLY A 185 12.69 13.02 3.01
N THR A 186 13.41 12.50 3.99
CA THR A 186 14.62 13.11 4.57
C THR A 186 15.73 12.08 4.73
N VAL A 187 16.99 12.44 4.46
CA VAL A 187 18.11 11.49 4.40
C VAL A 187 19.12 11.78 5.51
N GLY A 188 19.22 10.91 6.52
CA GLY A 188 20.20 11.04 7.60
C GLY A 188 19.89 12.11 8.65
N GLU A 189 18.73 12.76 8.56
CA GLU A 189 18.30 13.83 9.49
C GLU A 189 17.65 13.30 10.77
N GLY A 190 17.54 11.97 10.96
CA GLY A 190 16.81 11.35 12.08
C GLY A 190 15.28 11.55 12.04
N ARG A 191 14.76 12.16 10.97
CA ARG A 191 13.34 12.43 10.76
C ARG A 191 12.67 11.23 10.13
N ARG A 192 12.05 10.40 10.97
CA ARG A 192 11.17 9.28 10.58
C ARG A 192 10.08 9.74 9.60
N ALA A 193 9.80 8.91 8.60
CA ALA A 193 8.56 8.93 7.85
C ALA A 193 7.43 8.35 8.73
N GLU A 194 6.24 8.94 8.69
CA GLU A 194 5.05 8.49 9.44
C GLU A 194 3.94 7.97 8.51
N ALA A 195 3.83 8.54 7.31
CA ALA A 195 2.95 8.09 6.23
C ALA A 195 3.58 8.35 4.86
N ILE A 196 3.06 7.68 3.83
CA ILE A 196 3.38 7.90 2.41
C ILE A 196 2.08 8.03 1.60
N ARG A 197 2.09 8.88 0.57
CA ARG A 197 1.09 8.86 -0.50
C ARG A 197 1.75 8.52 -1.83
N ILE A 198 1.07 7.73 -2.65
CA ILE A 198 1.55 7.25 -3.95
C ILE A 198 0.39 7.29 -4.96
N ARG A 199 0.64 7.74 -6.19
CA ARG A 199 -0.28 7.61 -7.31
C ARG A 199 0.45 7.37 -8.64
N MET A 200 -0.21 6.68 -9.57
CA MET A 200 0.21 6.58 -10.96
C MET A 200 -0.59 7.56 -11.81
N VAL A 201 0.09 8.28 -12.70
CA VAL A 201 -0.50 9.30 -13.58
C VAL A 201 0.05 9.15 -15.00
N PRO A 202 -0.69 9.54 -16.06
CA PRO A 202 -0.19 9.48 -17.43
C PRO A 202 1.16 10.19 -17.59
N ARG A 203 2.10 9.53 -18.29
CA ARG A 203 3.34 10.15 -18.70
C ARG A 203 3.04 11.09 -19.87
N LYS A 204 2.95 12.39 -19.56
CA LYS A 204 2.91 13.44 -20.57
C LYS A 204 4.19 13.37 -21.40
N LYS A 205 4.03 13.36 -22.72
CA LYS A 205 5.09 13.57 -23.71
C LYS A 205 5.35 15.07 -23.86
#